data_AF-A0A522XK55-F1
#
_entry.id   AF-A0A522XK55-F1
#
_cell.length_a   1.000
_cell.length_b   1.000
_cell.length_c   1.000
_cell.angle_alpha   90.00
_cell.angle_beta   90.00
_cell.angle_gamma   90.00
#
_symmetry.space_group_name_H-M   'P 1'
#
loop_
_entity.id
_entity.type
_entity.pdbx_description
1 polymer ?
#
loop_
_entity_poly.entity_id
_entity_poly.type
_entity_poly.pdbx_seq_one_letter_code
_entity_poly.pdbx_strand_id
1 'polypeptide(L)'
;MSVMLSHPHPPARPLFLGSSSSEEDTKTLNPPDFLLEQAVEAKLQAAIALAGTLQLPCFPALATRYEALIVEFLTLLGQAPSGEERSQLRQQLTETLTQGFEPSPRRYLNLSYQLVNPDQGIAGGIGLKMSLTSPPEAQRSFALANQSRFGCYPDAKAMTLAAGLGEAAEVSVLDIGAGIGRNSLPLAKRGHPVAAVVTNPEAGRQLQEMADSRHLSVTLFGGDFLDHPEVTGDYRLAIAPEVLPHLRSPQAMTEFFRQSRRVLHPAGRLLVGAFLAQPGYSPKTAVRELAQACGCSFLTPSELQEILERVGWRLQSQELVVAYESCHLPAAAWPPSDSFLAWATGEELFPGLVTPPVAFYWLCCVREDNPSKADGA
;
A
#
# COMPACT_ATOMS: atom_id res chain seq x y z
N MET A 1 26.01 9.76 -76.90
CA MET A 1 24.82 10.50 -77.35
C MET A 1 24.04 10.97 -76.14
N SER A 2 23.69 12.26 -76.14
CA SER A 2 22.89 13.13 -75.25
C SER A 2 22.07 12.49 -74.10
N VAL A 3 22.24 12.92 -72.84
CA VAL A 3 21.61 14.08 -72.11
C VAL A 3 20.10 13.87 -71.86
N MET A 4 19.62 13.51 -70.65
CA MET A 4 19.38 14.26 -69.38
C MET A 4 17.98 14.91 -69.28
N LEU A 5 17.42 14.89 -68.06
CA LEU A 5 16.28 15.67 -67.48
C LEU A 5 14.86 15.07 -67.66
N SER A 6 13.88 15.17 -66.75
CA SER A 6 13.72 15.41 -65.29
C SER A 6 12.19 15.31 -64.99
N HIS A 7 11.81 15.11 -63.71
CA HIS A 7 10.48 15.17 -63.04
C HIS A 7 9.41 16.18 -63.57
N PRO A 8 8.18 16.32 -62.99
CA PRO A 8 7.17 15.38 -62.39
C PRO A 8 5.67 15.78 -62.72
N HIS A 9 4.70 15.17 -61.99
CA HIS A 9 3.34 15.69 -61.61
C HIS A 9 2.09 15.28 -62.47
N PRO A 10 0.84 15.42 -61.95
CA PRO A 10 -0.10 14.33 -61.60
C PRO A 10 -1.43 14.41 -62.42
N PRO A 11 -2.52 13.64 -62.12
CA PRO A 11 -3.64 13.52 -63.06
C PRO A 11 -4.63 14.70 -62.99
N ALA A 12 -5.36 14.80 -64.10
CA ALA A 12 -6.14 15.93 -64.57
C ALA A 12 -7.42 16.27 -63.77
N ARG A 13 -7.72 17.57 -63.72
CA ARG A 13 -9.05 18.15 -63.43
C ARG A 13 -10.07 17.73 -64.51
N PRO A 14 -11.39 17.71 -64.21
CA PRO A 14 -12.40 17.87 -65.23
C PRO A 14 -12.54 19.35 -65.63
N LEU A 15 -12.55 19.57 -66.95
CA LEU A 15 -12.89 20.82 -67.61
C LEU A 15 -14.42 21.01 -67.62
N PHE A 16 -14.91 22.14 -67.14
CA PHE A 16 -16.17 22.71 -67.59
C PHE A 16 -15.91 24.11 -68.17
N LEU A 17 -16.26 24.29 -69.44
CA LEU A 17 -16.28 25.56 -70.16
C LEU A 17 -17.75 25.99 -70.29
N GLY A 18 -18.06 27.24 -69.94
CA GLY A 18 -19.38 27.82 -70.12
C GLY A 18 -19.45 29.31 -69.78
N SER A 19 -19.29 30.13 -70.83
CA SER A 19 -19.79 31.50 -71.08
C SER A 19 -19.63 32.63 -70.06
N SER A 20 -19.07 33.73 -70.56
CA SER A 20 -19.07 35.08 -70.00
C SER A 20 -20.46 35.73 -69.91
N SER A 21 -20.74 36.39 -68.80
CA SER A 21 -21.37 37.73 -68.76
C SER A 21 -21.19 38.33 -67.38
N SER A 22 -20.71 39.57 -67.37
CA SER A 22 -20.62 40.47 -66.23
C SER A 22 -21.99 40.76 -65.61
N GLU A 23 -22.11 40.59 -64.29
CA GLU A 23 -22.98 41.42 -63.45
C GLU A 23 -22.55 41.25 -61.98
N GLU A 24 -22.21 42.36 -61.34
CA GLU A 24 -21.96 42.47 -59.91
C GLU A 24 -23.25 42.14 -59.15
N ASP A 25 -23.38 40.89 -58.71
CA ASP A 25 -24.34 40.52 -57.68
C ASP A 25 -23.53 40.23 -56.41
N THR A 26 -23.50 41.20 -55.49
CA THR A 26 -23.11 40.97 -54.09
C THR A 26 -24.20 40.13 -53.41
N LYS A 27 -24.39 38.89 -53.88
CA LYS A 27 -25.05 37.86 -53.10
C LYS A 27 -24.15 37.62 -51.90
N THR A 28 -24.59 38.08 -50.74
CA THR A 28 -24.19 37.51 -49.46
C THR A 28 -24.48 36.01 -49.54
N LEU A 29 -23.51 35.24 -50.04
CA LEU A 29 -23.55 33.79 -49.93
C LEU A 29 -23.56 33.52 -48.43
N ASN A 30 -24.71 33.07 -47.94
CA ASN A 30 -24.78 32.53 -46.59
C ASN A 30 -23.65 31.50 -46.47
N PRO A 31 -22.81 31.60 -45.41
CA PRO A 31 -21.77 30.62 -45.21
C PRO A 31 -22.41 29.22 -45.22
N PRO A 32 -21.81 28.25 -45.91
CA PRO A 32 -22.35 26.89 -45.95
C PRO A 32 -22.54 26.35 -44.52
N ASP A 33 -23.59 25.57 -44.30
CA ASP A 33 -24.08 25.16 -42.97
C ASP A 33 -22.98 24.57 -42.06
N PHE A 34 -22.01 23.85 -42.61
CA PHE A 34 -20.88 23.31 -41.85
C PHE A 34 -20.01 24.38 -41.17
N LEU A 35 -19.87 25.58 -41.76
CA LEU A 35 -19.14 26.69 -41.15
C LEU A 35 -19.93 27.34 -40.02
N LEU A 36 -21.27 27.37 -40.14
CA LEU A 36 -22.15 27.85 -39.08
C LEU A 36 -22.12 26.91 -37.88
N GLU A 37 -22.20 25.60 -38.11
CA GLU A 37 -22.06 24.57 -37.07
C GLU A 37 -20.70 24.66 -36.37
N GLN A 38 -19.60 24.81 -37.12
CA GLN A 38 -18.26 25.01 -36.54
C GLN A 38 -18.15 26.30 -35.71
N ALA A 39 -18.75 27.41 -36.17
CA ALA A 39 -18.72 28.68 -35.45
C ALA A 39 -19.53 28.62 -34.14
N VAL A 40 -20.68 27.94 -34.15
CA VAL A 40 -21.49 27.68 -32.94
C VAL A 40 -20.71 26.81 -31.97
N GLU A 41 -20.10 25.72 -32.44
CA GLU A 41 -19.28 24.83 -31.61
C GLU A 41 -18.10 25.58 -30.97
N ALA A 42 -17.36 26.37 -31.75
CA ALA A 42 -16.27 27.18 -31.24
C ALA A 42 -16.74 28.19 -30.18
N LYS A 43 -17.92 28.79 -30.37
CA LYS A 43 -18.50 29.73 -29.41
C LYS A 43 -18.95 29.04 -28.12
N LEU A 44 -19.52 27.83 -28.23
CA LEU A 44 -19.89 27.01 -27.08
C LEU A 44 -18.65 26.60 -26.28
N GLN A 45 -17.60 26.14 -26.94
CA GLN A 45 -16.32 25.80 -26.30
C GLN A 45 -15.70 26.98 -25.55
N ALA A 46 -15.75 28.18 -26.13
CA ALA A 46 -15.27 29.41 -25.49
C ALA A 46 -16.09 29.83 -24.26
N ALA A 47 -17.33 29.35 -24.12
CA ALA A 47 -18.21 29.68 -23.00
C ALA A 47 -18.10 28.69 -21.83
N ILE A 48 -17.42 27.54 -22.01
CA ILE A 48 -17.28 26.51 -20.97
C ILE A 48 -16.15 26.90 -20.02
N ALA A 49 -16.48 27.08 -18.74
CA ALA A 49 -15.52 27.20 -17.65
C ALA A 49 -15.21 25.84 -17.03
N LEU A 50 -13.94 25.61 -16.68
CA LEU A 50 -13.47 24.36 -16.09
C LEU A 50 -12.40 24.61 -15.03
N ALA A 51 -12.63 24.08 -13.83
CA ALA A 51 -11.61 23.95 -12.80
C ALA A 51 -11.94 22.79 -11.85
N GLY A 52 -10.92 22.11 -11.35
CA GLY A 52 -11.12 21.03 -10.39
C GLY A 52 -9.82 20.40 -9.91
N THR A 53 -9.93 19.33 -9.13
CA THR A 53 -8.79 18.53 -8.68
C THR A 53 -9.16 17.06 -8.70
N LEU A 54 -8.30 16.26 -9.32
CA LEU A 54 -8.34 14.81 -9.26
C LEU A 54 -7.32 14.34 -8.22
N GLN A 55 -7.76 13.53 -7.26
CA GLN A 55 -6.89 12.96 -6.23
C GLN A 55 -6.61 11.50 -6.54
N LEU A 56 -5.33 11.14 -6.65
CA LEU A 56 -4.85 9.82 -7.05
C LEU A 56 -3.92 9.25 -5.97
N PRO A 57 -4.05 7.98 -5.56
CA PRO A 57 -3.07 7.34 -4.69
C PRO A 57 -1.68 7.34 -5.35
N CYS A 58 -0.63 7.61 -4.55
CA CYS A 58 0.75 7.62 -5.04
C CYS A 58 1.26 6.19 -5.28
N PHE A 59 0.85 5.54 -6.36
CA PHE A 59 1.33 4.20 -6.75
C PHE A 59 2.16 4.30 -8.04
N PRO A 60 3.49 4.27 -7.96
CA PRO A 60 4.37 4.39 -9.12
C PRO A 60 4.04 3.38 -10.23
N ALA A 61 3.66 2.15 -9.87
CA ALA A 61 3.29 1.13 -10.85
C ALA A 61 2.00 1.47 -11.64
N LEU A 62 1.23 2.47 -11.22
CA LEU A 62 0.04 2.96 -11.91
C LEU A 62 0.28 4.18 -12.79
N ALA A 63 1.52 4.68 -12.92
CA ALA A 63 1.81 5.88 -13.71
C ALA A 63 1.25 5.82 -15.14
N THR A 64 1.42 4.69 -15.86
CA THR A 64 0.86 4.48 -17.20
C THR A 64 -0.67 4.47 -17.21
N ARG A 65 -1.31 3.92 -16.16
CA ARG A 65 -2.78 3.90 -16.05
C ARG A 65 -3.32 5.30 -15.78
N TYR A 66 -2.65 6.07 -14.93
CA TYR A 66 -3.02 7.46 -14.67
C TYR A 66 -2.80 8.36 -15.88
N GLU A 67 -1.73 8.15 -16.65
CA GLU A 67 -1.53 8.82 -17.95
C GLU A 67 -2.74 8.58 -18.87
N ALA A 68 -3.13 7.32 -19.06
CA ALA A 68 -4.27 6.97 -19.90
C ALA A 68 -5.58 7.64 -19.41
N LEU A 69 -5.85 7.59 -18.11
CA LEU A 69 -7.03 8.22 -17.51
C LEU A 69 -7.05 9.74 -17.73
N ILE A 70 -5.91 10.41 -17.56
CA ILE A 70 -5.81 11.86 -17.75
C ILE A 70 -5.97 12.22 -19.24
N VAL A 71 -5.36 11.45 -20.15
CA VAL A 71 -5.50 11.66 -21.60
C VAL A 71 -6.95 11.44 -22.04
N GLU A 72 -7.63 10.42 -21.55
CA GLU A 72 -9.06 10.17 -21.82
C GLU A 72 -9.91 11.34 -21.31
N PHE A 73 -9.66 11.82 -20.09
CA PHE A 73 -10.34 12.99 -19.52
C PHE A 73 -10.14 14.26 -20.37
N LEU A 74 -8.91 14.54 -20.82
CA LEU A 74 -8.62 15.66 -21.71
C LEU A 74 -9.29 15.51 -23.08
N THR A 75 -9.29 14.29 -23.63
CA THR A 75 -9.93 13.99 -24.93
C THR A 75 -11.43 14.23 -24.89
N LEU A 76 -12.10 13.86 -23.79
CA LEU A 76 -13.52 14.17 -23.57
C LEU A 76 -13.82 15.68 -23.57
N LEU A 77 -12.83 16.50 -23.22
CA LEU A 77 -12.92 17.95 -23.18
C LEU A 77 -12.41 18.61 -24.48
N GLY A 78 -12.24 17.83 -25.55
CA GLY A 78 -11.79 18.33 -26.86
C GLY A 78 -10.28 18.61 -26.94
N GLN A 79 -9.50 18.21 -25.93
CA GLN A 79 -8.04 18.34 -25.93
C GLN A 79 -7.40 17.03 -26.40
N ALA A 80 -6.52 17.08 -27.39
CA ALA A 80 -5.82 15.90 -27.91
C ALA A 80 -4.30 16.02 -27.69
N PRO A 81 -3.78 15.60 -26.52
CA PRO A 81 -2.35 15.66 -26.23
C PRO A 81 -1.52 14.89 -27.26
N SER A 82 -0.46 15.51 -27.74
CA SER A 82 0.54 14.91 -28.62
C SER A 82 1.31 13.78 -27.95
N GLY A 83 1.98 12.93 -28.74
CA GLY A 83 2.82 11.86 -28.20
C GLY A 83 3.96 12.35 -27.29
N GLU A 84 4.47 13.56 -27.54
CA GLU A 84 5.48 14.20 -26.70
C GLU A 84 4.89 14.65 -25.36
N GLU A 85 3.76 15.36 -25.37
CA GLU A 85 3.07 15.79 -24.15
C GLU A 85 2.65 14.61 -23.27
N ARG A 86 2.19 13.51 -23.88
CA ARG A 86 1.89 12.26 -23.17
C ARG A 86 3.13 11.65 -22.53
N SER A 87 4.27 11.68 -23.22
CA SER A 87 5.52 11.16 -22.69
C SER A 87 6.04 12.01 -21.52
N GLN A 88 5.97 13.34 -21.64
CA GLN A 88 6.31 14.27 -20.58
C GLN A 88 5.40 14.10 -19.36
N LEU A 89 4.09 13.97 -19.58
CA LEU A 89 3.11 13.70 -18.52
C LEU A 89 3.43 12.40 -17.79
N ARG A 90 3.71 11.31 -18.52
CA ARG A 90 4.08 10.03 -17.90
C ARG A 90 5.35 10.15 -17.06
N GLN A 91 6.36 10.86 -17.54
CA GLN A 91 7.59 11.08 -16.80
C GLN A 91 7.31 11.83 -15.49
N GLN A 92 6.62 12.98 -15.57
CA GLN A 92 6.27 13.78 -14.39
C GLN A 92 5.40 13.01 -13.39
N LEU A 93 4.44 12.22 -13.87
CA LEU A 93 3.65 11.32 -13.02
C LEU A 93 4.55 10.31 -12.32
N THR A 94 5.44 9.63 -13.05
CA THR A 94 6.33 8.62 -12.47
C THR A 94 7.20 9.22 -11.36
N GLU A 95 7.83 10.36 -11.62
CA GLU A 95 8.67 11.08 -10.66
C GLU A 95 7.87 11.51 -9.43
N THR A 96 6.71 12.15 -9.64
CA THR A 96 5.89 12.68 -8.55
C THR A 96 5.25 11.58 -7.70
N LEU A 97 4.76 10.51 -8.32
CA LEU A 97 4.20 9.35 -7.62
C LEU A 97 5.29 8.66 -6.78
N THR A 98 6.51 8.52 -7.31
CA THR A 98 7.65 7.97 -6.58
C THR A 98 8.02 8.84 -5.39
N GLN A 99 8.14 10.16 -5.60
CA GLN A 99 8.39 11.14 -4.54
C GLN A 99 7.32 11.10 -3.43
N GLY A 100 6.07 10.84 -3.79
CA GLY A 100 4.97 10.66 -2.86
C GLY A 100 5.01 9.32 -2.13
N PHE A 101 5.29 8.23 -2.84
CA PHE A 101 5.22 6.87 -2.29
C PHE A 101 6.38 6.55 -1.34
N GLU A 102 7.59 7.00 -1.66
CA GLU A 102 8.81 6.65 -0.92
C GLU A 102 8.68 6.96 0.59
N PRO A 103 8.27 8.16 1.01
CA PRO A 103 8.14 8.47 2.44
C PRO A 103 6.92 7.81 3.10
N SER A 104 5.85 7.55 2.32
CA SER A 104 4.65 6.86 2.85
C SER A 104 3.78 6.33 1.71
N PRO A 105 3.34 5.06 1.77
CA PRO A 105 2.51 4.45 0.74
C PRO A 105 1.06 4.97 0.74
N ARG A 106 0.69 5.82 1.70
CA ARG A 106 -0.67 6.36 1.83
C ARG A 106 -0.84 7.77 1.27
N ARG A 107 0.21 8.35 0.67
CA ARG A 107 0.14 9.70 0.10
C ARG A 107 -0.70 9.75 -1.17
N TYR A 108 -1.16 10.96 -1.48
CA TYR A 108 -1.95 11.25 -2.66
C TYR A 108 -1.30 12.31 -3.53
N LEU A 109 -1.40 12.10 -4.84
CA LEU A 109 -1.17 13.09 -5.88
C LEU A 109 -2.47 13.85 -6.14
N ASN A 110 -2.47 15.14 -5.91
CA ASN A 110 -3.52 16.05 -6.33
C ASN A 110 -3.14 16.65 -7.68
N LEU A 111 -3.89 16.29 -8.71
CA LEU A 111 -3.82 16.87 -10.04
C LEU A 111 -4.89 17.95 -10.18
N SER A 112 -4.49 19.20 -9.97
CA SER A 112 -5.35 20.36 -10.18
C SER A 112 -5.36 20.72 -11.67
N TYR A 113 -6.53 21.00 -12.21
CA TYR A 113 -6.71 21.37 -13.61
C TYR A 113 -7.57 22.63 -13.71
N GLN A 114 -7.21 23.53 -14.63
CA GLN A 114 -7.91 24.79 -14.87
C GLN A 114 -7.64 25.26 -16.30
N LEU A 115 -8.50 26.15 -16.83
CA LEU A 115 -8.27 26.77 -18.13
C LEU A 115 -6.99 27.60 -18.13
N VAL A 116 -6.21 27.49 -19.21
CA VAL A 116 -5.01 28.33 -19.43
C VAL A 116 -5.44 29.73 -19.89
N ASN A 117 -6.38 29.79 -20.84
CA ASN A 117 -6.94 31.03 -21.38
C ASN A 117 -8.45 31.08 -21.14
N PRO A 118 -8.93 31.65 -20.02
CA PRO A 118 -10.35 31.67 -19.67
C PRO A 118 -11.25 32.31 -20.75
N ASP A 119 -10.75 33.32 -21.47
CA ASP A 119 -11.49 34.01 -22.53
C ASP A 119 -11.73 33.14 -23.78
N GLN A 120 -10.98 32.05 -23.92
CA GLN A 120 -11.10 31.07 -24.99
C GLN A 120 -11.75 29.75 -24.51
N GLY A 121 -12.25 29.72 -23.26
CA GLY A 121 -12.84 28.53 -22.67
C GLY A 121 -11.93 27.30 -22.77
N ILE A 122 -12.52 26.13 -23.04
CA ILE A 122 -11.77 24.88 -23.21
C ILE A 122 -10.89 24.86 -24.47
N ALA A 123 -11.22 25.64 -25.50
CA ALA A 123 -10.37 25.78 -26.68
C ALA A 123 -9.03 26.49 -26.37
N GLY A 124 -9.01 27.27 -25.29
CA GLY A 124 -7.83 27.94 -24.76
C GLY A 124 -6.80 27.05 -24.07
N GLY A 125 -7.06 25.75 -23.97
CA GLY A 125 -6.18 24.76 -23.34
C GLY A 125 -6.44 24.57 -21.85
N ILE A 126 -6.07 23.39 -21.34
CA ILE A 126 -6.24 22.99 -19.94
C ILE A 126 -4.85 22.81 -19.32
N GLY A 127 -4.55 23.60 -18.30
CA GLY A 127 -3.31 23.51 -17.54
C GLY A 127 -3.44 22.49 -16.42
N LEU A 128 -2.41 21.68 -16.24
CA LEU A 128 -2.32 20.69 -15.17
C LEU A 128 -1.25 21.09 -14.15
N LYS A 129 -1.56 20.94 -12.86
CA LYS A 129 -0.61 21.14 -11.77
C LYS A 129 -0.67 19.98 -10.80
N MET A 130 0.49 19.41 -10.50
CA MET A 130 0.65 18.30 -9.57
C MET A 130 1.09 18.81 -8.19
N SER A 131 0.53 18.24 -7.14
CA SER A 131 0.97 18.47 -5.76
C SER A 131 0.75 17.23 -4.90
N LEU A 132 1.54 17.08 -3.84
CA LEU A 132 1.47 15.90 -2.96
C LEU A 132 0.79 16.26 -1.64
N THR A 133 -0.12 15.41 -1.19
CA THR A 133 -0.80 15.52 0.11
C THR A 133 -0.71 14.22 0.90
N SER A 134 -0.91 14.33 2.20
CA SER A 134 -1.05 13.19 3.11
C SER A 134 -2.52 13.05 3.52
N PRO A 135 -3.01 11.82 3.78
CA PRO A 135 -4.38 11.62 4.21
C PRO A 135 -4.62 12.32 5.56
N PRO A 136 -5.84 12.80 5.82
CA PRO A 136 -6.21 13.40 7.11
C PRO A 136 -5.94 12.46 8.30
N GLU A 137 -6.02 11.15 8.06
CA GLU A 137 -5.83 10.11 9.09
C GLU A 137 -4.39 10.01 9.60
N ALA A 138 -3.40 10.49 8.83
CA ALA A 138 -2.02 10.59 9.30
C ALA A 138 -1.86 11.59 10.48
N GLN A 139 -2.91 12.35 10.82
CA GLN A 139 -2.96 13.29 11.93
C GLN A 139 -3.78 12.79 13.13
N ARG A 140 -4.38 11.59 13.07
CA ARG A 140 -5.19 11.06 14.17
C ARG A 140 -4.27 10.45 15.25
N SER A 141 -4.35 11.02 16.45
CA SER A 141 -3.72 10.50 17.66
C SER A 141 -4.29 9.11 18.02
N PHE A 142 -3.43 8.18 18.43
CA PHE A 142 -3.75 6.82 18.90
C PHE A 142 -4.45 6.84 20.28
N ALA A 143 -5.46 7.69 20.47
CA ALA A 143 -5.90 8.11 21.79
C ALA A 143 -6.79 7.09 22.55
N LEU A 144 -7.32 6.04 21.89
CA LEU A 144 -8.28 5.13 22.54
C LEU A 144 -8.08 3.66 22.11
N ALA A 145 -7.64 2.82 23.07
CA ALA A 145 -7.53 1.37 22.95
C ALA A 145 -8.82 0.69 22.46
N ASN A 146 -9.98 1.22 22.87
CA ASN A 146 -11.31 0.68 22.52
C ASN A 146 -11.73 0.94 21.06
N GLN A 147 -10.94 1.70 20.30
CA GLN A 147 -11.14 1.94 18.86
C GLN A 147 -10.08 1.24 18.01
N SER A 148 -9.22 0.42 18.63
CA SER A 148 -8.26 -0.41 17.90
C SER A 148 -8.99 -1.43 17.06
N ARG A 149 -8.61 -1.55 15.78
CA ARG A 149 -9.12 -2.63 14.92
C ARG A 149 -8.84 -4.02 15.51
N PHE A 150 -7.77 -4.15 16.30
CA PHE A 150 -7.29 -5.40 16.88
C PHE A 150 -7.92 -5.74 18.24
N GLY A 151 -8.87 -4.92 18.72
CA GLY A 151 -9.54 -5.11 20.00
C GLY A 151 -8.63 -4.92 21.22
N CYS A 152 -9.12 -5.34 22.38
CA CYS A 152 -8.45 -5.16 23.68
C CYS A 152 -8.01 -6.47 24.36
N TYR A 153 -8.37 -7.63 23.79
CA TYR A 153 -7.96 -8.94 24.29
C TYR A 153 -6.58 -9.31 23.72
N PRO A 154 -5.72 -10.02 24.49
CA PRO A 154 -4.47 -10.55 23.96
C PRO A 154 -4.74 -11.61 22.90
N ASP A 155 -3.82 -11.78 21.95
CA ASP A 155 -3.90 -12.83 20.94
C ASP A 155 -3.86 -14.20 21.62
N ALA A 156 -4.87 -15.04 21.35
CA ALA A 156 -4.95 -16.35 21.97
C ALA A 156 -3.75 -17.22 21.61
N LYS A 157 -3.21 -17.06 20.39
CA LYS A 157 -2.03 -17.82 19.95
C LYS A 157 -0.78 -17.48 20.77
N ALA A 158 -0.56 -16.19 21.03
CA ALA A 158 0.57 -15.73 21.85
C ALA A 158 0.45 -16.27 23.28
N MET A 159 -0.73 -16.16 23.89
CA MET A 159 -0.97 -16.65 25.25
C MET A 159 -0.79 -18.17 25.36
N THR A 160 -1.31 -18.92 24.38
CA THR A 160 -1.20 -20.39 24.34
C THR A 160 0.26 -20.83 24.18
N LEU A 161 1.00 -20.17 23.29
CA LEU A 161 2.39 -20.52 23.05
C LEU A 161 3.27 -20.23 24.28
N ALA A 162 3.07 -19.09 24.94
CA ALA A 162 3.78 -18.74 26.17
C ALA A 162 3.54 -19.77 27.28
N ALA A 163 2.27 -20.15 27.51
CA ALA A 163 1.90 -21.17 28.49
C ALA A 163 2.47 -22.55 28.17
N GLY A 164 2.63 -22.90 26.88
CA GLY A 164 3.19 -24.17 26.44
C GLY A 164 4.71 -24.30 26.57
N LEU A 165 5.43 -23.23 26.93
CA LEU A 165 6.90 -23.22 27.02
C LEU A 165 7.44 -23.56 28.42
N GLY A 166 6.60 -23.58 29.45
CA GLY A 166 6.97 -23.93 30.82
C GLY A 166 6.42 -22.94 31.84
N GLU A 167 7.04 -22.91 33.02
CA GLU A 167 6.67 -22.00 34.10
C GLU A 167 6.87 -20.53 33.69
N ALA A 168 5.88 -19.68 34.00
CA ALA A 168 5.83 -18.32 33.46
C ALA A 168 7.08 -17.50 33.80
N ALA A 169 7.56 -17.60 35.04
CA ALA A 169 8.76 -16.90 35.52
C ALA A 169 10.04 -17.28 34.76
N GLU A 170 10.08 -18.45 34.12
CA GLU A 170 11.22 -18.95 33.34
C GLU A 170 11.07 -18.68 31.84
N VAL A 171 9.91 -18.16 31.40
CA VAL A 171 9.61 -17.88 29.99
C VAL A 171 9.66 -16.37 29.78
N SER A 172 10.85 -15.87 29.49
CA SER A 172 11.08 -14.49 29.07
C SER A 172 10.46 -14.24 27.69
N VAL A 173 9.66 -13.17 27.58
CA VAL A 173 8.95 -12.81 26.36
C VAL A 173 9.40 -11.45 25.83
N LEU A 174 9.70 -11.38 24.54
CA LEU A 174 9.91 -10.13 23.81
C LEU A 174 8.67 -9.83 22.95
N ASP A 175 7.96 -8.75 23.24
CA ASP A 175 6.83 -8.25 22.47
C ASP A 175 7.30 -7.14 21.52
N ILE A 176 7.44 -7.47 20.25
CA ILE A 176 7.96 -6.56 19.21
C ILE A 176 6.78 -5.83 18.58
N GLY A 177 6.77 -4.49 18.66
CA GLY A 177 5.63 -3.70 18.23
C GLY A 177 4.49 -3.72 19.23
N ALA A 178 4.80 -3.73 20.53
CA ALA A 178 3.84 -3.97 21.61
C ALA A 178 2.69 -2.94 21.71
N GLY A 179 2.87 -1.76 21.11
CA GLY A 179 1.90 -0.66 21.18
C GLY A 179 1.62 -0.26 22.63
N ILE A 180 0.35 -0.29 23.03
CA ILE A 180 -0.10 -0.03 24.41
C ILE A 180 -0.11 -1.29 25.30
N GLY A 181 0.43 -2.42 24.82
CA GLY A 181 0.61 -3.65 25.59
C GLY A 181 -0.56 -4.62 25.58
N ARG A 182 -1.27 -4.74 24.45
CA ARG A 182 -2.36 -5.72 24.27
C ARG A 182 -1.93 -7.13 24.66
N ASN A 183 -0.71 -7.53 24.32
CA ASN A 183 -0.12 -8.82 24.70
C ASN A 183 0.83 -8.71 25.90
N SER A 184 1.70 -7.69 25.92
CA SER A 184 2.66 -7.46 27.01
C SER A 184 2.03 -7.51 28.40
N LEU A 185 0.94 -6.77 28.64
CA LEU A 185 0.36 -6.65 29.98
C LEU A 185 -0.29 -7.96 30.46
N PRO A 186 -1.11 -8.67 29.66
CA PRO A 186 -1.62 -9.99 30.04
C PRO A 186 -0.55 -11.07 30.22
N LEU A 187 0.55 -11.03 29.47
CA LEU A 187 1.69 -11.93 29.65
C LEU A 187 2.41 -11.64 30.97
N ALA A 188 2.74 -10.38 31.24
CA ALA A 188 3.37 -9.99 32.51
C ALA A 188 2.48 -10.30 33.72
N LYS A 189 1.15 -10.13 33.59
CA LYS A 189 0.17 -10.50 34.63
C LYS A 189 0.17 -12.01 34.93
N ARG A 190 0.53 -12.86 33.96
CA ARG A 190 0.69 -14.31 34.17
C ARG A 190 2.04 -14.68 34.80
N GLY A 191 2.92 -13.71 35.07
CA GLY A 191 4.23 -13.93 35.70
C GLY A 191 5.40 -14.04 34.74
N HIS A 192 5.18 -13.82 33.43
CA HIS A 192 6.28 -13.77 32.46
C HIS A 192 7.12 -12.50 32.65
N PRO A 193 8.46 -12.58 32.61
CA PRO A 193 9.31 -11.42 32.40
C PRO A 193 9.12 -10.91 30.96
N VAL A 194 8.62 -9.68 30.78
CA VAL A 194 8.31 -9.14 29.46
C VAL A 194 9.24 -7.98 29.11
N ALA A 195 9.85 -8.04 27.93
CA ALA A 195 10.43 -6.88 27.25
C ALA A 195 9.49 -6.44 26.12
N ALA A 196 9.25 -5.14 25.99
CA ALA A 196 8.34 -4.58 24.99
C ALA A 196 9.06 -3.54 24.14
N VAL A 197 9.06 -3.72 22.81
CA VAL A 197 9.63 -2.75 21.86
C VAL A 197 8.51 -1.92 21.24
N VAL A 198 8.58 -0.61 21.38
CA VAL A 198 7.52 0.32 20.96
C VAL A 198 8.10 1.51 20.21
N THR A 199 7.68 1.69 18.95
CA THR A 199 8.10 2.82 18.10
C THR A 199 7.42 4.13 18.47
N ASN A 200 6.18 4.08 18.95
CA ASN A 200 5.39 5.26 19.31
C ASN A 200 5.64 5.65 20.80
N PRO A 201 6.24 6.83 21.09
CA PRO A 201 6.56 7.22 22.46
C PRO A 201 5.34 7.41 23.38
N GLU A 202 4.19 7.82 22.83
CA GLU A 202 2.95 7.97 23.59
C GLU A 202 2.41 6.60 24.02
N ALA A 203 2.37 5.64 23.10
CA ALA A 203 1.94 4.28 23.40
C ALA A 203 2.88 3.62 24.42
N GLY A 204 4.20 3.83 24.30
CA GLY A 204 5.19 3.35 25.27
C GLY A 204 4.96 3.94 26.66
N ARG A 205 4.66 5.23 26.77
CA ARG A 205 4.33 5.86 28.06
C ARG A 205 3.09 5.23 28.70
N GLN A 206 2.01 5.06 27.94
CA GLN A 206 0.78 4.42 28.42
C GLN A 206 1.03 2.97 28.87
N LEU A 207 1.82 2.21 28.11
CA LEU A 207 2.23 0.87 28.46
C LEU A 207 2.95 0.85 29.82
N GLN A 208 3.93 1.73 30.01
CA GLN A 208 4.70 1.82 31.25
C GLN A 208 3.82 2.21 32.44
N GLU A 209 2.95 3.22 32.30
CA GLU A 209 2.00 3.63 33.33
C GLU A 209 1.07 2.47 33.75
N MET A 210 0.58 1.70 32.78
CA MET A 210 -0.27 0.52 33.03
C MET A 210 0.50 -0.63 33.68
N ALA A 211 1.78 -0.82 33.35
CA ALA A 211 2.63 -1.82 33.97
C ALA A 211 2.94 -1.44 35.44
N ASP A 212 3.35 -0.20 35.67
CA ASP A 212 3.72 0.32 36.99
C ASP A 212 2.54 0.30 37.97
N SER A 213 1.37 0.79 37.53
CA SER A 213 0.14 0.80 38.34
C SER A 213 -0.35 -0.59 38.78
N ARG A 214 0.10 -1.64 38.08
CA ARG A 214 -0.25 -3.04 38.35
C ARG A 214 0.92 -3.86 38.88
N HIS A 215 2.07 -3.22 39.13
CA HIS A 215 3.32 -3.85 39.56
C HIS A 215 3.75 -5.03 38.66
N LEU A 216 3.63 -4.85 37.34
CA LEU A 216 3.97 -5.88 36.35
C LEU A 216 5.44 -5.79 35.93
N SER A 217 6.07 -6.94 35.69
CA SER A 217 7.46 -7.01 35.19
C SER A 217 7.50 -6.77 33.68
N VAL A 218 7.58 -5.48 33.30
CA VAL A 218 7.71 -5.04 31.90
C VAL A 218 8.91 -4.11 31.77
N THR A 219 9.83 -4.42 30.85
CA THR A 219 10.93 -3.55 30.42
C THR A 219 10.60 -2.94 29.07
N LEU A 220 10.53 -1.60 29.00
CA LEU A 220 10.21 -0.88 27.78
C LEU A 220 11.48 -0.49 27.00
N PHE A 221 11.47 -0.76 25.70
CA PHE A 221 12.47 -0.37 24.72
C PHE A 221 11.79 0.52 23.67
N GLY A 222 12.22 1.79 23.58
CA GLY A 222 11.63 2.77 22.68
C GLY A 222 12.39 2.86 21.36
N GLY A 223 11.72 2.65 20.23
CA GLY A 223 12.32 2.74 18.90
C GLY A 223 11.87 1.66 17.94
N ASP A 224 12.47 1.65 16.74
CA ASP A 224 12.29 0.59 15.74
C ASP A 224 13.17 -0.60 16.09
N PHE A 225 12.57 -1.79 16.19
CA PHE A 225 13.28 -3.04 16.48
C PHE A 225 14.43 -3.33 15.50
N LEU A 226 14.31 -2.93 14.23
CA LEU A 226 15.36 -3.16 13.24
C LEU A 226 16.63 -2.36 13.54
N ASP A 227 16.49 -1.24 14.24
CA ASP A 227 17.58 -0.32 14.62
C ASP A 227 17.79 -0.29 16.15
N HIS A 228 17.56 -1.41 16.85
CA HIS A 228 17.56 -1.49 18.32
C HIS A 228 18.64 -2.45 18.89
N PRO A 229 19.94 -2.11 18.79
CA PRO A 229 21.03 -2.99 19.22
C PRO A 229 21.06 -3.30 20.72
N GLU A 230 20.50 -2.42 21.56
CA GLU A 230 20.43 -2.58 23.01
C GLU A 230 19.39 -3.62 23.47
N VAL A 231 18.45 -4.01 22.61
CA VAL A 231 17.64 -5.21 22.85
C VAL A 231 18.57 -6.41 22.76
N THR A 232 18.96 -6.87 23.94
CA THR A 232 19.87 -7.98 24.18
C THR A 232 19.20 -8.95 25.14
N GLY A 233 19.52 -10.23 25.02
CA GLY A 233 18.95 -11.28 25.85
C GLY A 233 18.80 -12.60 25.10
N ASP A 234 18.38 -13.61 25.87
CA ASP A 234 18.03 -14.95 25.39
C ASP A 234 16.54 -15.19 25.66
N TYR A 235 15.67 -14.51 24.89
CA TYR A 235 14.23 -14.64 25.07
C TYR A 235 13.77 -16.06 24.71
N ARG A 236 12.86 -16.64 25.50
CA ARG A 236 12.25 -17.95 25.18
C ARG A 236 11.12 -17.84 24.18
N LEU A 237 10.46 -16.69 24.12
CA LEU A 237 9.44 -16.36 23.15
C LEU A 237 9.64 -14.92 22.66
N ALA A 238 9.58 -14.71 21.34
CA ALA A 238 9.37 -13.39 20.76
C ALA A 238 8.03 -13.42 20.01
N ILE A 239 7.23 -12.38 20.18
CA ILE A 239 5.97 -12.19 19.47
C ILE A 239 6.04 -10.91 18.64
N ALA A 240 5.52 -10.98 17.42
CA ALA A 240 5.39 -9.82 16.53
C ALA A 240 4.10 -9.94 15.70
N PRO A 241 2.92 -9.79 16.32
CA PRO A 241 1.64 -9.99 15.66
C PRO A 241 1.46 -9.08 14.43
N GLU A 242 1.60 -7.77 14.55
CA GLU A 242 1.30 -6.84 13.45
C GLU A 242 2.53 -6.11 12.88
N VAL A 243 3.75 -6.64 13.05
CA VAL A 243 4.98 -5.96 12.58
C VAL A 243 5.22 -6.16 11.08
N LEU A 244 5.24 -7.41 10.61
CA LEU A 244 5.56 -7.74 9.21
C LEU A 244 4.65 -7.06 8.17
N PRO A 245 3.32 -6.89 8.40
CA PRO A 245 2.45 -6.16 7.48
C PRO A 245 2.88 -4.72 7.17
N HIS A 246 3.75 -4.12 8.00
CA HIS A 246 4.28 -2.78 7.84
C HIS A 246 5.70 -2.73 7.25
N LEU A 247 6.38 -3.88 7.08
CA LEU A 247 7.68 -3.94 6.44
C LEU A 247 7.49 -3.90 4.92
N ARG A 248 8.14 -2.93 4.25
CA ARG A 248 7.86 -2.58 2.84
C ARG A 248 8.70 -3.33 1.82
N SER A 249 9.71 -4.09 2.26
CA SER A 249 10.61 -4.81 1.37
C SER A 249 10.98 -6.20 1.93
N PRO A 250 11.24 -7.19 1.06
CA PRO A 250 11.78 -8.49 1.48
C PRO A 250 13.07 -8.35 2.29
N GLN A 251 13.89 -7.35 1.99
CA GLN A 251 15.12 -7.05 2.73
C GLN A 251 14.82 -6.65 4.18
N ALA A 252 13.84 -5.76 4.42
CA ALA A 252 13.42 -5.39 5.77
C ALA A 252 12.84 -6.58 6.55
N MET A 253 12.07 -7.45 5.87
CA MET A 253 11.57 -8.69 6.49
C MET A 253 12.71 -9.66 6.82
N THR A 254 13.71 -9.78 5.94
CA THR A 254 14.91 -10.59 6.21
C THR A 254 15.65 -10.08 7.44
N GLU A 255 15.81 -8.76 7.51
CA GLU A 255 16.45 -8.08 8.63
C GLU A 255 15.69 -8.32 9.94
N PHE A 256 14.35 -8.25 9.91
CA PHE A 256 13.51 -8.60 11.05
C PHE A 256 13.81 -10.03 11.55
N PHE A 257 13.75 -11.02 10.67
CA PHE A 257 14.03 -12.41 11.06
C PHE A 257 15.46 -12.58 11.61
N ARG A 258 16.44 -11.88 11.03
CA ARG A 258 17.83 -11.90 11.49
C ARG A 258 17.98 -11.31 12.89
N GLN A 259 17.35 -10.16 13.17
CA GLN A 259 17.37 -9.53 14.49
C GLN A 259 16.62 -10.37 15.53
N SER A 260 15.45 -10.93 15.19
CA SER A 260 14.73 -11.84 16.08
C SER A 260 15.58 -13.06 16.45
N ARG A 261 16.37 -13.59 15.50
CA ARG A 261 17.27 -14.72 15.76
C ARG A 261 18.40 -14.37 16.73
N ARG A 262 18.91 -13.14 16.67
CA ARG A 262 20.00 -12.64 17.54
C ARG A 262 19.60 -12.61 19.01
N VAL A 263 18.33 -12.29 19.30
CA VAL A 263 17.83 -12.06 20.67
C VAL A 263 17.09 -13.28 21.24
N LEU A 264 16.82 -14.30 20.44
CA LEU A 264 16.14 -15.51 20.88
C LEU A 264 17.12 -16.56 21.38
N HIS A 265 16.78 -17.15 22.53
CA HIS A 265 17.44 -18.35 23.04
C HIS A 265 17.46 -19.44 21.94
N PRO A 266 18.50 -20.31 21.85
CA PRO A 266 18.57 -21.36 20.83
C PRO A 266 17.34 -22.26 20.72
N ALA A 267 16.73 -22.60 21.86
CA ALA A 267 15.49 -23.38 21.93
C ALA A 267 14.20 -22.52 21.94
N GLY A 268 14.33 -21.20 21.78
CA GLY A 268 13.23 -20.25 21.79
C GLY A 268 12.36 -20.31 20.53
N ARG A 269 11.23 -19.62 20.57
CA ARG A 269 10.26 -19.54 19.48
C ARG A 269 9.98 -18.11 19.06
N LEU A 270 9.79 -17.90 17.77
CA LEU A 270 9.29 -16.65 17.21
C LEU A 270 7.86 -16.89 16.73
N LEU A 271 6.88 -16.14 17.25
CA LEU A 271 5.53 -16.09 16.72
C LEU A 271 5.34 -14.76 15.98
N VAL A 272 5.04 -14.82 14.70
CA VAL A 272 4.87 -13.63 13.87
C VAL A 272 3.57 -13.71 13.09
N GLY A 273 2.85 -12.60 12.99
CA GLY A 273 1.72 -12.46 12.08
C GLY A 273 2.22 -11.98 10.72
N ALA A 274 1.90 -12.69 9.65
CA ALA A 274 2.33 -12.34 8.31
C ALA A 274 1.22 -12.58 7.28
N PHE A 275 1.12 -11.69 6.30
CA PHE A 275 0.30 -11.97 5.12
C PHE A 275 1.06 -12.86 4.15
N LEU A 276 0.42 -13.94 3.71
CA LEU A 276 0.96 -14.86 2.71
C LEU A 276 0.03 -14.92 1.51
N ALA A 277 0.63 -14.91 0.32
CA ALA A 277 -0.06 -15.22 -0.91
C ALA A 277 -0.37 -16.73 -1.00
N GLN A 278 -1.51 -17.05 -1.60
CA GLN A 278 -1.87 -18.42 -1.94
C GLN A 278 -0.88 -19.01 -2.95
N PRO A 279 -0.58 -20.33 -2.87
CA PRO A 279 0.27 -20.99 -3.86
C PRO A 279 -0.20 -20.74 -5.30
N GLY A 280 0.74 -20.39 -6.18
CA GLY A 280 0.45 -20.09 -7.59
C GLY A 280 -0.01 -18.66 -7.88
N TYR A 281 -0.28 -17.83 -6.86
CA TYR A 281 -0.53 -16.40 -7.09
C TYR A 281 0.77 -15.66 -7.36
N SER A 282 0.87 -15.00 -8.52
CA SER A 282 2.01 -14.13 -8.88
C SER A 282 1.61 -12.66 -8.75
N PRO A 283 1.99 -11.97 -7.66
CA PRO A 283 1.57 -10.61 -7.41
C PRO A 283 2.24 -9.61 -8.36
N LYS A 284 1.45 -8.71 -8.94
CA LYS A 284 1.94 -7.56 -9.71
C LYS A 284 2.46 -6.46 -8.77
N THR A 285 3.39 -5.63 -9.24
CA THR A 285 3.94 -4.49 -8.47
C THR A 285 2.86 -3.56 -7.90
N ALA A 286 1.86 -3.19 -8.71
CA ALA A 286 0.76 -2.34 -8.26
C ALA A 286 -0.05 -2.94 -7.09
N VAL A 287 -0.19 -4.27 -7.04
CA VAL A 287 -0.85 -4.95 -5.91
C VAL A 287 0.02 -4.87 -4.66
N ARG A 288 1.34 -5.01 -4.79
CA ARG A 288 2.27 -4.85 -3.66
C ARG A 288 2.27 -3.42 -3.12
N GLU A 289 2.22 -2.42 -3.99
CA GLU A 289 2.12 -1.01 -3.59
C GLU A 289 0.80 -0.72 -2.85
N LEU A 290 -0.33 -1.22 -3.36
CA LEU A 290 -1.62 -1.11 -2.68
C LEU A 290 -1.61 -1.83 -1.33
N ALA A 291 -1.01 -3.02 -1.24
CA ALA A 291 -0.89 -3.76 0.01
C ALA A 291 -0.10 -2.98 1.07
N GLN A 292 0.96 -2.25 0.68
CA GLN A 292 1.68 -1.38 1.60
C GLN A 292 0.78 -0.24 2.14
N ALA A 293 -0.09 0.32 1.30
CA ALA A 293 -1.02 1.37 1.73
C ALA A 293 -2.06 0.84 2.74
N CYS A 294 -2.59 -0.36 2.51
CA CYS A 294 -3.50 -1.08 3.40
C CYS A 294 -2.81 -1.64 4.66
N GLY A 295 -1.47 -1.56 4.74
CA GLY A 295 -0.70 -2.14 5.84
C GLY A 295 -0.85 -3.66 5.88
N CYS A 296 -0.79 -4.32 4.73
CA CYS A 296 -0.86 -5.77 4.57
C CYS A 296 0.24 -6.27 3.61
N SER A 297 1.45 -5.71 3.73
CA SER A 297 2.62 -6.24 3.01
C SER A 297 2.72 -7.76 3.19
N PHE A 298 2.92 -8.46 2.09
CA PHE A 298 2.82 -9.92 2.04
C PHE A 298 3.97 -10.58 1.29
N LEU A 299 4.21 -11.84 1.62
CA LEU A 299 5.20 -12.70 0.99
C LEU A 299 4.52 -13.77 0.14
N THR A 300 5.16 -14.18 -0.95
CA THR A 300 4.84 -15.48 -1.56
C THR A 300 5.42 -16.61 -0.71
N PRO A 301 4.94 -17.86 -0.87
CA PRO A 301 5.53 -19.01 -0.19
C PRO A 301 7.03 -19.17 -0.47
N SER A 302 7.47 -18.91 -1.71
CA SER A 302 8.88 -18.96 -2.09
C SER A 302 9.70 -17.86 -1.42
N GLU A 303 9.20 -16.62 -1.39
CA GLU A 303 9.87 -15.50 -0.73
C GLU A 303 10.03 -15.76 0.78
N LEU A 304 8.99 -16.29 1.44
CA LEU A 304 9.06 -16.68 2.85
C LEU A 304 10.14 -17.75 3.05
N GLN A 305 10.11 -18.83 2.27
CA GLN A 305 11.07 -19.92 2.37
C GLN A 305 12.52 -19.42 2.20
N GLU A 306 12.79 -18.65 1.14
CA GLU A 306 14.12 -18.08 0.88
C GLU A 306 14.61 -17.18 2.03
N ILE A 307 13.71 -16.40 2.63
CA ILE A 307 14.05 -15.55 3.79
C ILE A 307 14.40 -16.40 5.01
N LEU A 308 13.57 -17.40 5.33
CA LEU A 308 13.77 -18.24 6.52
C LEU A 308 15.06 -19.07 6.40
N GLU A 309 15.29 -19.73 5.26
CA GLU A 309 16.49 -20.53 4.99
C GLU A 309 17.78 -19.69 5.09
N ARG A 310 17.79 -18.51 4.47
CA ARG A 310 18.95 -17.60 4.49
C ARG A 310 19.34 -17.17 5.91
N VAL A 311 18.38 -17.07 6.83
CA VAL A 311 18.60 -16.65 8.21
C VAL A 311 18.82 -17.84 9.16
N GLY A 312 18.48 -19.07 8.74
CA GLY A 312 18.53 -20.27 9.57
C GLY A 312 17.33 -20.42 10.50
N TRP A 313 16.14 -20.07 10.00
CA TRP A 313 14.85 -20.33 10.63
C TRP A 313 14.14 -21.50 9.95
N ARG A 314 13.43 -22.30 10.74
CA ARG A 314 12.51 -23.31 10.26
C ARG A 314 11.09 -22.96 10.69
N LEU A 315 10.16 -23.01 9.74
CA LEU A 315 8.74 -22.88 10.02
C LEU A 315 8.23 -24.14 10.74
N GLN A 316 7.73 -23.98 11.96
CA GLN A 316 7.17 -25.06 12.77
C GLN A 316 5.66 -25.20 12.56
N SER A 317 4.93 -24.09 12.49
CA SER A 317 3.49 -24.09 12.17
C SER A 317 3.09 -22.84 11.40
N GLN A 318 2.04 -23.00 10.59
CA GLN A 318 1.39 -21.94 9.82
C GLN A 318 -0.12 -22.14 9.97
N GLU A 319 -0.79 -21.17 10.59
CA GLU A 319 -2.22 -21.25 10.90
C GLU A 319 -2.90 -19.93 10.52
N LEU A 320 -4.07 -19.98 9.90
CA LEU A 320 -4.84 -18.76 9.61
C LEU A 320 -5.20 -18.06 10.92
N VAL A 321 -4.88 -16.76 11.04
CA VAL A 321 -5.18 -15.99 12.26
C VAL A 321 -6.67 -16.04 12.55
N VAL A 322 -7.50 -15.81 11.53
CA VAL A 322 -8.97 -15.84 11.65
C VAL A 322 -9.48 -17.19 12.17
N ALA A 323 -8.96 -18.29 11.62
CA ALA A 323 -9.37 -19.63 12.03
C ALA A 323 -8.94 -19.95 13.47
N TYR A 324 -7.71 -19.59 13.83
CA TYR A 324 -7.19 -19.86 15.17
C TYR A 324 -7.89 -18.99 16.23
N GLU A 325 -7.85 -17.67 16.05
CA GLU A 325 -8.34 -16.72 17.05
C GLU A 325 -9.85 -16.87 17.29
N SER A 326 -10.66 -17.12 16.25
CA SER A 326 -12.11 -17.35 16.40
C SER A 326 -12.47 -18.55 17.27
N CYS A 327 -11.64 -19.59 17.27
CA CYS A 327 -11.88 -20.80 18.07
C CYS A 327 -11.36 -20.68 19.51
N HIS A 328 -10.42 -19.76 19.78
CA HIS A 328 -9.71 -19.72 21.06
C HIS A 328 -9.98 -18.44 21.86
N LEU A 329 -10.47 -17.38 21.24
CA LEU A 329 -10.92 -16.18 21.93
C LEU A 329 -12.35 -16.35 22.49
N PRO A 330 -12.68 -15.70 23.62
CA PRO A 330 -14.05 -15.65 24.11
C PRO A 330 -14.99 -15.03 23.07
N ALA A 331 -16.26 -15.44 23.05
CA ALA A 331 -17.27 -14.88 22.15
C ALA A 331 -17.41 -13.35 22.25
N ALA A 332 -17.17 -12.76 23.44
CA ALA A 332 -17.18 -11.31 23.64
C ALA A 332 -15.97 -10.57 23.04
N ALA A 333 -14.95 -11.30 22.58
CA ALA A 333 -13.71 -10.77 22.01
C ALA A 333 -13.62 -10.98 20.49
N TRP A 334 -14.53 -11.74 19.89
CA TRP A 334 -14.46 -12.14 18.49
C TRP A 334 -15.72 -11.77 17.68
N PRO A 335 -15.56 -11.17 16.48
CA PRO A 335 -14.31 -10.59 15.96
C PRO A 335 -13.91 -9.33 16.77
N PRO A 336 -12.62 -8.97 16.81
CA PRO A 336 -12.18 -7.71 17.44
C PRO A 336 -12.84 -6.47 16.81
N SER A 337 -13.01 -6.50 15.48
CA SER A 337 -13.80 -5.53 14.70
C SER A 337 -14.06 -6.08 13.29
N ASP A 338 -15.08 -5.54 12.60
CA ASP A 338 -15.33 -5.87 11.19
C ASP A 338 -14.14 -5.46 10.30
N SER A 339 -13.50 -4.34 10.60
CA SER A 339 -12.30 -3.87 9.91
C SER A 339 -11.12 -4.84 10.05
N PHE A 340 -10.98 -5.52 11.19
CA PHE A 340 -9.96 -6.55 11.35
C PHE A 340 -10.26 -7.79 10.51
N LEU A 341 -11.53 -8.23 10.46
CA LEU A 341 -11.89 -9.40 9.67
C LEU A 341 -11.64 -9.17 8.19
N ALA A 342 -12.07 -8.02 7.65
CA ALA A 342 -11.81 -7.66 6.25
C ALA A 342 -10.31 -7.59 5.93
N TRP A 343 -9.50 -7.10 6.86
CA TRP A 343 -8.05 -7.03 6.69
C TRP A 343 -7.37 -8.40 6.76
N ALA A 344 -7.64 -9.16 7.82
CA ALA A 344 -6.98 -10.45 8.05
C ALA A 344 -7.35 -11.51 7.01
N THR A 345 -8.54 -11.41 6.40
CA THR A 345 -8.98 -12.30 5.31
C THR A 345 -8.47 -11.87 3.93
N GLY A 346 -7.89 -10.68 3.81
CA GLY A 346 -7.46 -10.10 2.53
C GLY A 346 -8.57 -9.43 1.72
N GLU A 347 -9.79 -9.37 2.23
CA GLU A 347 -10.93 -8.68 1.60
C GLU A 347 -10.66 -7.18 1.44
N GLU A 348 -9.98 -6.53 2.39
CA GLU A 348 -9.61 -5.12 2.27
C GLU A 348 -8.72 -4.84 1.04
N LEU A 349 -7.83 -5.77 0.70
CA LEU A 349 -6.94 -5.66 -0.46
C LEU A 349 -7.63 -6.11 -1.76
N PHE A 350 -8.56 -7.07 -1.68
CA PHE A 350 -9.28 -7.64 -2.81
C PHE A 350 -10.79 -7.67 -2.57
N PRO A 351 -11.46 -6.51 -2.57
CA PRO A 351 -12.87 -6.43 -2.25
C PRO A 351 -13.71 -7.19 -3.28
N GLY A 352 -14.73 -7.92 -2.80
CA GLY A 352 -15.67 -8.66 -3.64
C GLY A 352 -15.19 -10.05 -4.10
N LEU A 353 -13.97 -10.46 -3.77
CA LEU A 353 -13.54 -11.85 -3.99
C LEU A 353 -14.04 -12.76 -2.86
N VAL A 354 -14.63 -13.90 -3.23
CA VAL A 354 -15.02 -14.95 -2.27
C VAL A 354 -13.81 -15.56 -1.57
N THR A 355 -12.67 -15.63 -2.27
CA THR A 355 -11.42 -16.16 -1.72
C THR A 355 -10.28 -15.27 -2.16
N PRO A 356 -9.94 -14.24 -1.35
CA PRO A 356 -8.78 -13.40 -1.61
C PRO A 356 -7.49 -14.24 -1.74
N PRO A 357 -6.60 -13.91 -2.69
CA PRO A 357 -5.37 -14.67 -2.91
C PRO A 357 -4.28 -14.38 -1.86
N VAL A 358 -4.58 -13.60 -0.83
CA VAL A 358 -3.69 -13.23 0.27
C VAL A 358 -4.48 -13.29 1.56
N ALA A 359 -3.91 -13.87 2.61
CA ALA A 359 -4.55 -13.94 3.93
C ALA A 359 -3.51 -13.82 5.05
N PHE A 360 -3.97 -13.54 6.26
CA PHE A 360 -3.12 -13.33 7.44
C PHE A 360 -2.94 -14.62 8.24
N TYR A 361 -1.68 -14.98 8.53
CA TYR A 361 -1.28 -16.22 9.19
C TYR A 361 -0.45 -15.96 10.43
N TRP A 362 -0.66 -16.78 11.45
CA TRP A 362 0.32 -17.04 12.49
C TRP A 362 1.40 -17.96 11.96
N LEU A 363 2.65 -17.49 12.01
CA LEU A 363 3.83 -18.29 11.72
C LEU A 363 4.61 -18.50 13.01
N CYS A 364 4.73 -19.75 13.43
CA CYS A 364 5.60 -20.13 14.54
C CYS A 364 6.92 -20.64 13.95
N CYS A 365 8.02 -19.93 14.19
CA CYS A 365 9.35 -20.27 13.72
C CYS A 365 10.24 -20.72 14.88
N VAL A 366 11.11 -21.69 14.60
CA VAL A 366 12.16 -22.17 15.50
C VAL A 366 13.48 -22.12 14.75
N ARG A 367 14.60 -21.93 15.45
CA ARG A 367 15.90 -21.97 14.77
C ARG A 367 16.12 -23.36 14.17
N GLU A 368 16.81 -23.44 13.03
CA GLU A 368 17.13 -24.74 12.40
C GLU A 368 17.95 -25.64 13.31
N ASP A 369 18.84 -25.06 14.11
CA ASP A 369 19.68 -25.72 15.10
C ASP A 369 18.95 -25.99 16.43
N ASN A 370 17.66 -25.67 16.53
CA ASN A 370 16.87 -25.99 17.71
C ASN A 370 16.78 -27.52 17.83
N PRO A 371 17.33 -28.14 18.89
CA PRO A 371 17.28 -29.58 19.05
C PRO A 371 15.82 -30.02 18.99
N SER A 372 15.47 -30.79 17.95
CA SER A 372 14.19 -31.49 17.94
C SER A 372 14.09 -32.22 19.28
N LYS A 373 12.95 -32.11 19.97
CA LYS A 373 12.56 -33.20 20.86
C LYS A 373 12.51 -34.43 19.96
N ALA A 374 13.61 -35.16 19.89
CA ALA A 374 13.65 -36.45 19.25
C ALA A 374 12.60 -37.30 19.96
N ASP A 375 11.78 -37.96 19.17
CA ASP A 375 10.92 -39.04 19.64
C ASP A 375 11.72 -39.98 20.56
N GLY A 376 11.22 -40.19 21.78
CA GLY A 376 11.64 -41.31 22.62
C GLY A 376 12.06 -40.95 24.05
N ALA A 377 11.10 -40.98 24.97
CA ALA A 377 11.00 -42.00 26.03
C ALA A 377 9.63 -41.94 26.71
#